data_AF-A0A955IHY1-F1
#
_entry.id   AF-A0A955IHY1-F1
#
_cell.length_a   1.000
_cell.length_b   1.000
_cell.length_c   1.000
_cell.angle_alpha   90.00
_cell.angle_beta   90.00
_cell.angle_gamma   90.00
#
_symmetry.space_group_name_H-M   'P 1'
#
loop_
_entity.id
_entity.type
_entity.pdbx_description
1 polymer ?
#
loop_
_entity_poly.entity_id
_entity_poly.type
_entity_poly.pdbx_seq_one_letter_code
_entity_poly.pdbx_strand_id
1 'polypeptide(L)'
;MKSFLDWAKSNLVVSIILVVAIIGIPVMIFFSGRWNTGVRKAAADEASAQAREISNVSSTTYTIPAIIPGQAEVSVSTAPNAATTERVRTLRRELTETTESVKGEAITWNQRDKAAMLTTGAPEDRLFPAPANESARLRLTKRMIQMWPEAHKALMERFHVGQPPDPTALAADLQRLRQRERSAIVEGRIDQNLTAEESETINQTLQRARTQRYHDTAARFTVYGSMAMFKAVKPLGEAEVPPVETLWDWQQILWIHSDILEAVLAANSSGGAAGGTA
;
A
#
# COMPACT_ATOMS: atom_id res chain seq x y z
N MET A 1 -77.19 71.80 -14.75
CA MET A 1 -77.31 70.35 -14.45
C MET A 1 -78.56 69.69 -15.05
N LYS A 2 -79.75 70.31 -15.05
CA LYS A 2 -80.94 69.72 -15.71
C LYS A 2 -80.78 69.48 -17.22
N SER A 3 -80.20 70.42 -17.98
CA SER A 3 -80.06 70.26 -19.44
C SER A 3 -79.12 69.12 -19.86
N PHE A 4 -78.09 68.83 -19.05
CA PHE A 4 -77.19 67.71 -19.29
C PHE A 4 -77.86 66.36 -19.02
N LEU A 5 -78.72 66.29 -18.00
CA LEU A 5 -79.49 65.09 -17.64
C LEU A 5 -80.55 64.73 -18.70
N ASP A 6 -81.20 65.71 -19.30
CA ASP A 6 -82.18 65.46 -20.36
C ASP A 6 -81.50 65.08 -21.70
N TRP A 7 -80.33 65.67 -21.99
CA TRP A 7 -79.51 65.28 -23.14
C TRP A 7 -78.98 63.84 -23.01
N ALA A 8 -78.48 63.46 -21.82
CA ALA A 8 -77.97 62.13 -21.54
C ALA A 8 -79.08 61.05 -21.61
N LYS A 9 -80.32 61.38 -21.24
CA LYS A 9 -81.47 60.47 -21.39
C LYS A 9 -81.90 60.27 -22.85
N SER A 10 -81.83 61.32 -23.67
CA SER A 10 -82.17 61.24 -25.10
C SER A 10 -81.08 60.53 -25.92
N ASN A 11 -79.82 60.65 -25.50
CA ASN A 11 -78.65 60.04 -26.14
C ASN A 11 -78.01 58.98 -25.24
N LEU A 12 -78.84 58.11 -24.64
CA LEU A 12 -78.42 57.14 -23.64
C LEU A 12 -77.38 56.15 -24.19
N VAL A 13 -77.54 55.72 -25.44
CA VAL A 13 -76.59 54.82 -26.13
C VAL A 13 -75.22 55.49 -26.29
N VAL A 14 -75.18 56.75 -26.75
CA VAL A 14 -73.92 57.51 -26.91
C VAL A 14 -73.25 57.74 -25.55
N SER A 15 -74.02 58.04 -24.51
CA SER A 15 -73.49 58.23 -23.15
C SER A 15 -72.88 56.94 -22.57
N ILE A 16 -73.54 55.79 -22.79
CA ILE A 16 -73.00 54.48 -22.36
C ILE A 16 -71.70 54.16 -23.11
N ILE A 17 -71.66 54.36 -24.43
CA ILE A 17 -70.45 54.11 -25.24
C ILE A 17 -69.30 55.01 -24.79
N LEU A 18 -69.56 56.28 -24.48
CA LEU A 18 -68.53 57.21 -23.99
C LEU A 18 -67.96 56.76 -22.63
N VAL A 19 -68.83 56.35 -21.69
CA VAL A 19 -68.40 55.83 -20.38
C VAL A 19 -67.61 54.54 -20.53
N VAL A 20 -68.05 53.63 -21.40
CA VAL A 20 -67.32 52.39 -21.70
C VAL A 20 -65.97 52.67 -22.36
N ALA A 21 -65.87 53.68 -23.23
CA ALA A 21 -64.60 54.08 -23.85
C ALA A 21 -63.64 54.72 -22.81
N ILE A 22 -64.15 55.61 -21.94
CA ILE A 22 -63.36 56.26 -20.89
C ILE A 22 -62.83 55.25 -19.87
N ILE A 23 -63.60 54.21 -19.53
CA ILE A 23 -63.17 53.15 -18.61
C ILE A 23 -62.33 52.09 -19.33
N GLY A 24 -62.69 51.74 -20.56
CA GLY A 24 -62.06 50.67 -21.34
C GLY A 24 -60.61 50.96 -21.74
N ILE A 25 -60.29 52.20 -22.11
CA ILE A 25 -58.93 52.58 -22.53
C ILE A 25 -57.92 52.45 -21.37
N PRO A 26 -58.15 53.00 -20.16
CA PRO A 26 -57.26 52.82 -19.01
C PRO A 26 -57.11 51.34 -18.60
N VAL A 27 -58.20 50.57 -18.64
CA VAL A 27 -58.17 49.13 -18.32
C VAL A 27 -57.32 48.38 -19.34
N MET A 28 -57.49 48.64 -20.64
CA MET A 28 -56.65 48.03 -21.68
C MET A 28 -55.17 48.37 -21.55
N ILE A 29 -54.82 49.63 -21.23
CA ILE A 29 -53.42 50.03 -21.00
C ILE A 29 -52.85 49.34 -19.76
N PHE A 30 -53.62 49.23 -18.68
CA PHE A 30 -53.20 48.55 -17.45
C PHE A 30 -52.97 47.05 -17.68
N PHE A 31 -53.89 46.36 -18.37
CA PHE A 31 -53.74 44.95 -18.71
C PHE A 31 -52.60 44.72 -19.72
N SER A 32 -52.41 45.61 -20.69
CA SER A 32 -51.28 45.57 -21.63
C SER A 32 -49.93 45.74 -20.92
N GLY A 33 -49.85 46.65 -19.95
CA GLY A 33 -48.64 46.84 -19.13
C GLY A 33 -48.32 45.61 -18.27
N ARG A 34 -49.34 44.99 -17.69
CA ARG A 34 -49.19 43.76 -16.89
C ARG A 34 -48.79 42.57 -17.75
N TRP A 35 -49.34 42.44 -18.95
CA TRP A 35 -48.97 41.38 -19.91
C TRP A 35 -47.53 41.53 -20.39
N ASN A 36 -47.12 42.74 -20.78
CA ASN A 36 -45.74 43.00 -21.22
C ASN A 36 -44.71 42.74 -20.10
N THR A 37 -45.04 43.12 -18.86
CA THR A 37 -44.20 42.80 -17.70
C THR A 37 -44.13 41.29 -17.46
N GLY A 38 -45.24 40.58 -17.63
CA GLY A 38 -45.29 39.11 -17.53
C GLY A 38 -44.44 38.41 -18.59
N VAL A 39 -44.53 38.83 -19.86
CA VAL A 39 -43.72 38.27 -20.96
C VAL A 39 -42.23 38.54 -20.74
N ARG A 40 -41.85 39.76 -20.33
CA ARG A 40 -40.45 40.09 -20.02
C ARG A 40 -39.92 39.29 -18.84
N LYS A 41 -40.73 39.08 -17.81
CA LYS A 41 -40.36 38.28 -16.65
C LYS A 41 -40.21 36.81 -17.02
N ALA A 42 -41.15 36.24 -17.78
CA ALA A 42 -41.05 34.86 -18.26
C ALA A 42 -39.81 34.64 -19.14
N ALA A 43 -39.52 35.56 -20.07
CA ALA A 43 -38.32 35.50 -20.90
C ALA A 43 -37.02 35.67 -20.09
N ALA A 44 -37.01 36.52 -19.06
CA ALA A 44 -35.87 36.69 -18.18
C ALA A 44 -35.64 35.47 -17.26
N ASP A 45 -36.71 34.86 -16.76
CA ASP A 45 -36.65 33.65 -15.95
C ASP A 45 -36.17 32.45 -16.79
N GLU A 46 -36.67 32.32 -18.03
CA GLU A 46 -36.22 31.28 -18.97
C GLU A 46 -34.76 31.48 -19.40
N ALA A 47 -34.35 32.70 -19.74
CA ALA A 47 -32.96 33.01 -20.05
C ALA A 47 -32.03 32.76 -18.85
N SER A 48 -32.49 33.07 -17.63
CA SER A 48 -31.73 32.79 -16.40
C SER A 48 -31.64 31.29 -16.11
N ALA A 49 -32.70 30.52 -16.39
CA ALA A 49 -32.70 29.07 -16.26
C ALA A 49 -31.72 28.42 -17.26
N GLN A 50 -31.78 28.81 -18.53
CA GLN A 50 -30.86 28.33 -19.57
C GLN A 50 -29.40 28.75 -19.29
N ALA A 51 -29.17 29.97 -18.80
CA ALA A 51 -27.84 30.43 -18.40
C ALA A 51 -27.27 29.60 -17.22
N ARG A 52 -28.13 29.21 -16.26
CA ARG A 52 -27.74 28.32 -15.15
C ARG A 52 -27.44 26.91 -15.62
N GLU A 53 -28.21 26.37 -16.56
CA GLU A 53 -27.92 25.07 -17.17
C GLU A 53 -26.58 25.08 -17.89
N ILE A 54 -26.31 26.12 -18.69
CA ILE A 54 -25.01 26.29 -19.37
C ILE A 54 -23.88 26.46 -18.35
N SER A 55 -24.07 27.24 -17.27
CA SER A 55 -23.04 27.39 -16.23
C SER A 55 -22.78 26.08 -15.48
N ASN A 56 -23.81 25.27 -15.24
CA ASN A 56 -23.66 23.97 -14.58
C ASN A 56 -22.97 22.94 -15.49
N VAL A 57 -23.14 23.04 -16.81
CA VAL A 57 -22.40 22.22 -17.78
C VAL A 57 -20.97 22.72 -17.97
N SER A 58 -20.72 24.02 -17.74
CA SER A 58 -19.41 24.66 -17.96
C SER A 58 -18.33 24.26 -16.94
N SER A 59 -18.68 23.60 -15.83
CA SER A 59 -17.71 23.08 -14.87
C SER A 59 -17.94 21.58 -14.63
N THR A 60 -17.18 20.73 -15.33
CA THR A 60 -17.12 19.31 -15.02
C THR A 60 -15.91 19.06 -14.14
N THR A 61 -16.13 18.51 -12.94
CA THR A 61 -15.06 18.09 -12.04
C THR A 61 -14.57 16.71 -12.46
N TYR A 62 -13.33 16.64 -12.96
CA TYR A 62 -12.66 15.38 -13.21
C TYR A 62 -11.96 14.94 -11.93
N THR A 63 -12.42 13.83 -11.36
CA THR A 63 -11.81 13.23 -10.17
C THR A 63 -11.01 12.00 -10.54
N ILE A 64 -9.78 11.90 -10.04
CA ILE A 64 -8.99 10.66 -10.07
C ILE A 64 -8.89 10.20 -8.61
N PRO A 65 -9.47 9.03 -8.26
CA PRO A 65 -9.45 8.56 -6.89
C PRO A 65 -8.01 8.28 -6.45
N ALA A 66 -7.74 8.52 -5.16
CA ALA A 66 -6.50 8.11 -4.54
C ALA A 66 -6.42 6.57 -4.49
N ILE A 67 -5.29 6.02 -4.91
CA ILE A 67 -5.03 4.56 -4.86
C ILE A 67 -4.40 4.16 -3.53
N ILE A 68 -3.65 5.09 -2.92
CA ILE A 68 -2.94 4.86 -1.67
C ILE A 68 -3.74 5.51 -0.54
N PRO A 69 -4.03 4.78 0.56
CA PRO A 69 -4.62 5.36 1.76
C PRO A 69 -3.82 6.56 2.25
N GLY A 70 -4.47 7.72 2.40
CA GLY A 70 -3.83 8.96 2.85
C GLY A 70 -3.35 9.89 1.73
N GLN A 71 -3.43 9.48 0.46
CA GLN A 71 -3.21 10.39 -0.67
C GLN A 71 -4.49 11.21 -0.93
N ALA A 72 -4.34 12.51 -1.19
CA ALA A 72 -5.47 13.36 -1.58
C ALA A 72 -5.97 13.00 -2.98
N GLU A 73 -7.27 13.05 -3.19
CA GLU A 73 -7.84 12.94 -4.52
C GLU A 73 -7.37 14.10 -5.40
N VAL A 74 -7.07 13.81 -6.66
CA VAL A 74 -6.75 14.86 -7.64
C VAL A 74 -8.07 15.25 -8.32
N SER A 75 -8.64 16.38 -7.90
CA SER A 75 -9.84 16.96 -8.51
C SER A 75 -9.46 18.18 -9.36
N VAL A 76 -9.76 18.14 -10.65
CA VAL A 76 -9.59 19.29 -11.55
C VAL A 76 -10.96 19.69 -12.08
N SER A 77 -11.43 20.88 -11.69
CA SER A 77 -12.66 21.46 -12.25
C SER A 77 -12.29 22.33 -13.45
N THR A 78 -12.76 21.94 -14.64
CA THR A 78 -12.53 22.69 -15.87
C THR A 78 -13.70 22.50 -16.82
N ALA A 79 -13.78 23.35 -17.84
CA ALA A 79 -14.79 23.20 -18.88
C ALA A 79 -14.64 21.86 -19.60
N PRO A 80 -15.74 21.20 -20.00
CA PRO A 80 -15.69 19.97 -20.76
C PRO A 80 -14.86 20.14 -22.03
N ASN A 81 -13.67 19.54 -22.07
CA ASN A 81 -12.80 19.50 -23.24
C ASN A 81 -12.60 18.04 -23.62
N ALA A 82 -12.77 17.71 -24.90
CA ALA A 82 -12.58 16.37 -25.44
C ALA A 82 -11.16 15.83 -25.12
N ALA A 83 -10.14 16.68 -25.22
CA ALA A 83 -8.76 16.31 -24.91
C ALA A 83 -8.58 15.94 -23.42
N THR A 84 -9.15 16.75 -22.50
CA THR A 84 -9.09 16.48 -21.06
C THR A 84 -9.88 15.21 -20.70
N THR A 85 -11.06 15.04 -21.28
CA THR A 85 -11.91 13.85 -21.07
C THR A 85 -11.19 12.58 -21.50
N GLU A 86 -10.57 12.57 -22.67
CA GLU A 86 -9.86 11.40 -23.18
C GLU A 86 -8.60 11.11 -22.36
N ARG A 87 -7.87 12.15 -21.91
CA ARG A 87 -6.71 11.98 -21.04
C ARG A 87 -7.11 11.38 -19.69
N VAL A 88 -8.16 11.87 -19.06
CA VAL A 88 -8.67 11.33 -17.77
C VAL A 88 -9.18 9.89 -17.95
N ARG A 89 -9.87 9.60 -19.07
CA ARG A 89 -10.30 8.23 -19.41
C ARG A 89 -9.10 7.29 -19.55
N THR A 90 -8.05 7.72 -20.25
CA THR A 90 -6.81 6.96 -20.42
C THR A 90 -6.13 6.70 -19.08
N LEU A 91 -5.94 7.74 -18.26
CA LEU A 91 -5.34 7.60 -16.92
C LEU A 91 -6.15 6.67 -16.02
N ARG A 92 -7.48 6.76 -16.02
CA ARG A 92 -8.32 5.84 -15.25
C ARG A 92 -8.17 4.39 -15.72
N ARG A 93 -8.03 4.17 -17.03
CA ARG A 93 -7.81 2.83 -17.60
C ARG A 93 -6.45 2.28 -17.18
N GLU A 94 -5.38 3.02 -17.43
CA GLU A 94 -4.01 2.67 -17.01
C GLU A 94 -3.95 2.35 -15.50
N LEU A 95 -4.64 3.16 -14.69
CA LEU A 95 -4.68 2.96 -13.26
C LEU A 95 -5.44 1.70 -12.85
N THR A 96 -6.58 1.44 -13.50
CA THR A 96 -7.36 0.22 -13.26
C THR A 96 -6.55 -1.02 -13.64
N GLU A 97 -5.90 -0.99 -14.80
CA GLU A 97 -5.02 -2.07 -15.29
C GLU A 97 -3.85 -2.31 -14.33
N THR A 98 -3.17 -1.26 -13.89
CA THR A 98 -2.07 -1.35 -12.91
C THR A 98 -2.56 -1.92 -11.58
N THR A 99 -3.72 -1.47 -11.09
CA THR A 99 -4.30 -1.94 -9.82
C THR A 99 -4.69 -3.41 -9.90
N GLU A 100 -5.33 -3.85 -10.98
CA GLU A 100 -5.68 -5.25 -11.17
C GLU A 100 -4.43 -6.12 -11.36
N SER A 101 -3.38 -5.62 -12.02
CA SER A 101 -2.10 -6.31 -12.13
C SER A 101 -1.45 -6.53 -10.75
N VAL A 102 -1.31 -5.47 -9.96
CA VAL A 102 -0.72 -5.53 -8.60
C VAL A 102 -1.56 -6.43 -7.69
N LYS A 103 -2.90 -6.35 -7.77
CA LYS A 103 -3.80 -7.24 -7.03
C LYS A 103 -3.63 -8.69 -7.44
N GLY A 104 -3.53 -8.99 -8.74
CA GLY A 104 -3.31 -10.34 -9.24
C GLY A 104 -1.97 -10.92 -8.77
N GLU A 105 -0.92 -10.10 -8.81
CA GLU A 105 0.40 -10.47 -8.28
C GLU A 105 0.37 -10.70 -6.77
N ALA A 106 -0.28 -9.81 -6.00
CA ALA A 106 -0.43 -9.96 -4.56
C ALA A 106 -1.23 -11.21 -4.17
N ILE A 107 -2.29 -11.56 -4.92
CA ILE A 107 -3.04 -12.81 -4.72
C ILE A 107 -2.15 -14.01 -5.00
N THR A 108 -1.44 -13.99 -6.13
CA THR A 108 -0.53 -15.08 -6.53
C THR A 108 0.58 -15.28 -5.48
N TRP A 109 1.15 -14.18 -5.00
CA TRP A 109 2.14 -14.16 -3.93
C TRP A 109 1.59 -14.78 -2.63
N ASN A 110 0.41 -14.34 -2.19
CA ASN A 110 -0.21 -14.84 -0.96
C ASN A 110 -0.69 -16.30 -1.04
N GLN A 111 -0.91 -16.83 -2.25
CA GLN A 111 -1.26 -18.23 -2.45
C GLN A 111 -0.03 -19.16 -2.50
N ARG A 112 1.16 -18.61 -2.74
CA ARG A 112 2.39 -19.38 -2.90
C ARG A 112 2.98 -19.77 -1.55
N ASP A 113 3.16 -21.07 -1.32
CA ASP A 113 3.89 -21.64 -0.18
C ASP A 113 3.45 -21.18 1.23
N LYS A 114 2.25 -20.57 1.36
CA LYS A 114 1.67 -20.11 2.64
C LYS A 114 0.86 -21.20 3.33
N ALA A 115 1.44 -22.38 3.50
CA ALA A 115 0.82 -23.43 4.31
C ALA A 115 0.78 -22.99 5.79
N ALA A 116 -0.36 -23.20 6.46
CA ALA A 116 -0.41 -23.04 7.90
C ALA A 116 0.36 -24.19 8.57
N MET A 117 1.03 -23.92 9.69
CA MET A 117 1.90 -24.86 10.39
C MET A 117 1.21 -26.19 10.73
N LEU A 118 -0.11 -26.15 10.97
CA LEU A 118 -0.93 -27.30 11.35
C LEU A 118 -1.94 -27.67 10.26
N THR A 119 -1.46 -27.98 9.05
CA THR A 119 -2.33 -28.44 7.96
C THR A 119 -1.89 -29.83 7.50
N THR A 120 -2.45 -30.87 8.09
CA THR A 120 -2.27 -32.28 7.64
C THR A 120 -3.34 -32.73 6.65
N GLY A 121 -4.28 -31.84 6.29
CA GLY A 121 -5.37 -32.10 5.35
C GLY A 121 -6.66 -32.61 6.00
N ALA A 122 -6.59 -33.18 7.20
CA ALA A 122 -7.77 -33.63 7.95
C ALA A 122 -8.48 -32.47 8.66
N PRO A 123 -9.83 -32.41 8.68
CA PRO A 123 -10.57 -31.37 9.40
C PRO A 123 -10.27 -31.32 10.91
N GLU A 124 -10.05 -32.46 11.54
CA GLU A 124 -9.74 -32.58 12.98
C GLU A 124 -8.37 -32.04 13.41
N ASP A 125 -7.49 -31.77 12.43
CA ASP A 125 -6.14 -31.23 12.66
C ASP A 125 -6.05 -29.74 12.30
N ARG A 126 -7.17 -29.14 11.90
CA ARG A 126 -7.25 -27.73 11.51
C ARG A 126 -7.53 -26.84 12.72
N LEU A 127 -6.61 -25.94 13.03
CA LEU A 127 -6.82 -24.91 14.06
C LEU A 127 -7.54 -23.67 13.50
N PHE A 128 -7.28 -23.31 12.24
CA PHE A 128 -7.81 -22.10 11.58
C PHE A 128 -8.66 -22.43 10.36
N PRO A 129 -9.79 -21.73 10.11
CA PRO A 129 -10.27 -20.54 10.81
C PRO A 129 -10.95 -20.83 12.16
N ALA A 130 -11.42 -22.07 12.37
CA ALA A 130 -11.97 -22.52 13.64
C ALA A 130 -11.65 -24.00 13.87
N PRO A 131 -11.37 -24.41 15.12
CA PRO A 131 -11.16 -25.81 15.46
C PRO A 131 -12.48 -26.60 15.39
N ALA A 132 -12.39 -27.89 15.07
CA ALA A 132 -13.56 -28.76 14.98
C ALA A 132 -14.32 -28.91 16.32
N ASN A 133 -13.60 -28.92 17.44
CA ASN A 133 -14.15 -28.99 18.79
C ASN A 133 -13.14 -28.48 19.83
N GLU A 134 -13.58 -28.35 21.08
CA GLU A 134 -12.78 -27.81 22.18
C GLU A 134 -11.55 -28.67 22.54
N SER A 135 -11.67 -30.00 22.43
CA SER A 135 -10.54 -30.91 22.64
C SER A 135 -9.45 -30.72 21.57
N ALA A 136 -9.87 -30.59 20.31
CA ALA A 136 -8.98 -30.28 19.20
C ALA A 136 -8.32 -28.91 19.38
N ARG A 137 -9.07 -27.90 19.83
CA ARG A 137 -8.53 -26.56 20.15
C ARG A 137 -7.34 -26.65 21.11
N LEU A 138 -7.53 -27.26 22.28
CA LEU A 138 -6.48 -27.36 23.30
C LEU A 138 -5.25 -28.15 22.81
N ARG A 139 -5.49 -29.30 22.15
CA ARG A 139 -4.42 -30.14 21.61
C ARG A 139 -3.60 -29.41 20.53
N LEU A 140 -4.28 -28.77 19.58
CA LEU A 140 -3.65 -28.09 18.46
C LEU A 140 -2.96 -26.80 18.91
N THR A 141 -3.52 -26.05 19.87
CA THR A 141 -2.85 -24.91 20.48
C THR A 141 -1.52 -25.33 21.11
N LYS A 142 -1.51 -26.40 21.93
CA LYS A 142 -0.26 -26.90 22.53
C LYS A 142 0.76 -27.29 21.46
N ARG A 143 0.31 -27.98 20.40
CA ARG A 143 1.18 -28.36 19.27
C ARG A 143 1.73 -27.14 18.55
N MET A 144 0.93 -26.10 18.32
CA MET A 144 1.38 -24.87 17.67
C MET A 144 2.44 -24.12 18.47
N ILE A 145 2.27 -24.03 19.79
CA ILE A 145 3.26 -23.42 20.70
C ILE A 145 4.60 -24.13 20.59
N GLN A 146 4.60 -25.47 20.55
CA GLN A 146 5.80 -26.27 20.39
C GLN A 146 6.43 -26.11 19.01
N MET A 147 5.61 -26.05 17.96
CA MET A 147 6.07 -25.90 16.59
C MET A 147 6.57 -24.49 16.27
N TRP A 148 6.16 -23.47 17.01
CA TRP A 148 6.46 -22.07 16.68
C TRP A 148 7.96 -21.76 16.59
N PRO A 149 8.82 -22.12 17.57
CA PRO A 149 10.27 -21.94 17.44
C PRO A 149 10.87 -22.83 16.36
N GLU A 150 10.41 -24.07 16.23
CA GLU A 150 10.91 -25.02 15.23
C GLU A 150 10.61 -24.57 13.79
N ALA A 151 9.45 -23.96 13.56
CA ALA A 151 9.09 -23.39 12.27
C ALA A 151 10.04 -22.23 11.88
N HIS A 152 10.48 -21.42 12.83
CA HIS A 152 11.48 -20.38 12.57
C HIS A 152 12.88 -20.94 12.33
N LYS A 153 13.25 -22.05 12.99
CA LYS A 153 14.51 -22.74 12.70
C LYS A 153 14.49 -23.31 11.28
N ALA A 154 13.42 -24.00 10.92
CA ALA A 154 13.24 -24.52 9.56
C ALA A 154 13.25 -23.39 8.51
N LEU A 155 12.68 -22.23 8.84
CA LEU A 155 12.74 -21.04 7.99
C LEU A 155 14.18 -20.55 7.82
N MET A 156 14.95 -20.43 8.91
CA MET A 156 16.36 -20.05 8.86
C MET A 156 17.19 -21.05 8.04
N GLU A 157 16.95 -22.35 8.19
CA GLU A 157 17.64 -23.40 7.43
C GLU A 157 17.31 -23.29 5.93
N ARG A 158 16.03 -23.12 5.58
CA ARG A 158 15.57 -22.95 4.19
C ARG A 158 16.23 -21.76 3.50
N PHE A 159 16.41 -20.65 4.22
CA PHE A 159 17.03 -19.42 3.70
C PHE A 159 18.53 -19.32 3.99
N HIS A 160 19.16 -20.42 4.44
CA HIS A 160 20.59 -20.48 4.79
C HIS A 160 21.03 -19.30 5.67
N VAL A 161 20.23 -18.97 6.69
CA VAL A 161 20.55 -17.95 7.67
C VAL A 161 21.56 -18.54 8.65
N GLY A 162 22.72 -17.89 8.78
CA GLY A 162 23.80 -18.37 9.63
C GLY A 162 24.42 -17.28 10.49
N GLN A 163 25.15 -17.68 11.52
CA GLN A 163 25.95 -16.75 12.30
C GLN A 163 27.32 -16.51 11.65
N PRO A 164 27.93 -15.34 11.86
CA PRO A 164 29.32 -15.13 11.48
C PRO A 164 30.24 -16.13 12.22
N PRO A 165 31.47 -16.34 11.73
CA PRO A 165 32.46 -17.16 12.43
C PRO A 165 32.59 -16.72 13.89
N ASP A 166 32.63 -17.68 14.81
CA ASP A 166 32.83 -17.37 16.22
C ASP A 166 34.16 -16.60 16.39
N PRO A 167 34.15 -15.37 16.95
CA PRO A 167 35.35 -14.56 17.06
C PRO A 167 36.42 -15.22 17.92
N THR A 168 36.04 -16.04 18.91
CA THR A 168 37.02 -16.70 19.79
C THR A 168 37.73 -17.85 19.07
N ALA A 169 36.98 -18.69 18.35
CA ALA A 169 37.54 -19.73 17.49
C ALA A 169 38.41 -19.15 16.38
N LEU A 170 37.96 -18.06 15.73
CA LEU A 170 38.74 -17.39 14.68
C LEU A 170 40.04 -16.80 15.23
N ALA A 171 40.02 -16.19 16.40
CA ALA A 171 41.22 -15.66 17.05
C ALA A 171 42.22 -16.78 17.39
N ALA A 172 41.74 -17.91 17.93
CA ALA A 172 42.58 -19.07 18.22
C ALA A 172 43.19 -19.68 16.95
N ASP A 173 42.42 -19.78 15.87
CA ASP A 173 42.91 -20.21 14.55
C ASP A 173 44.02 -19.29 14.03
N LEU A 174 43.80 -17.97 14.06
CA LEU A 174 44.78 -16.99 13.60
C LEU A 174 46.04 -17.00 14.48
N GLN A 175 45.91 -17.25 15.79
CA GLN A 175 47.05 -17.39 16.68
C GLN A 175 47.88 -18.64 16.35
N ARG A 176 47.22 -19.77 16.07
CA ARG A 176 47.91 -21.00 15.62
C ARG A 176 48.62 -20.79 14.30
N LEU A 177 47.98 -20.12 13.33
CA LEU A 177 48.59 -19.78 12.06
C LEU A 177 49.81 -18.87 12.26
N ARG A 178 49.68 -17.82 13.08
CA ARG A 178 50.79 -16.92 13.42
C ARG A 178 51.99 -17.66 13.99
N GLN A 179 51.75 -18.59 14.93
CA GLN A 179 52.82 -19.37 15.54
C GLN A 179 53.51 -20.28 14.51
N ARG A 180 52.74 -20.90 13.61
CA ARG A 180 53.29 -21.73 12.52
C ARG A 180 54.16 -20.91 11.57
N GLU A 181 53.66 -19.77 11.09
CA GLU A 181 54.42 -18.88 10.20
C GLU A 181 55.70 -18.36 10.88
N ARG A 182 55.60 -17.93 12.14
CA ARG A 182 56.78 -17.51 12.93
C ARG A 182 57.80 -18.64 13.06
N SER A 183 57.35 -19.84 13.41
CA SER A 183 58.25 -20.99 13.54
C SER A 183 58.92 -21.33 12.21
N ALA A 184 58.21 -21.27 11.08
CA ALA A 184 58.76 -21.55 9.76
C ALA A 184 59.85 -20.53 9.33
N ILE A 185 59.71 -19.25 9.70
CA ILE A 185 60.70 -18.21 9.38
C ILE A 185 61.94 -18.29 10.27
N VAL A 186 61.75 -18.63 11.55
CA VAL A 186 62.84 -18.68 12.54
C VAL A 186 63.59 -20.02 12.50
N GLU A 187 63.00 -21.07 11.93
CA GLU A 187 63.61 -22.39 11.81
C GLU A 187 64.97 -22.30 11.09
N GLY A 188 66.03 -22.73 11.77
CA GLY A 188 67.41 -22.69 11.26
C GLY A 188 68.15 -21.36 11.44
N ARG A 189 67.53 -20.30 12.00
CA ARG A 189 68.22 -19.04 12.32
C ARG A 189 68.78 -19.04 13.75
N ILE A 190 69.96 -18.42 13.91
CA ILE A 190 70.59 -18.19 15.22
C ILE A 190 69.82 -17.10 15.99
N ASP A 191 69.33 -16.07 15.29
CA ASP A 191 68.48 -15.02 15.86
C ASP A 191 67.01 -15.39 15.74
N GLN A 192 66.30 -15.40 16.87
CA GLN A 192 64.87 -15.74 16.96
C GLN A 192 63.93 -14.53 16.86
N ASN A 193 64.49 -13.34 16.66
CA ASN A 193 63.73 -12.12 16.50
C ASN A 193 63.24 -11.98 15.05
N LEU A 194 61.99 -11.54 14.91
CA LEU A 194 61.41 -11.23 13.60
C LEU A 194 61.85 -9.84 13.19
N THR A 195 62.24 -9.70 11.92
CA THR A 195 62.42 -8.39 11.28
C THR A 195 61.06 -7.68 11.09
N ALA A 196 61.10 -6.39 10.77
CA ALA A 196 59.88 -5.63 10.49
C ALA A 196 59.17 -6.17 9.23
N GLU A 197 59.93 -6.53 8.20
CA GLU A 197 59.44 -7.08 6.94
C GLU A 197 58.78 -8.45 7.12
N GLU A 198 59.39 -9.34 7.92
CA GLU A 198 58.82 -10.66 8.24
C GLU A 198 57.54 -10.54 9.07
N SER A 199 57.54 -9.64 10.06
CA SER A 199 56.36 -9.38 10.88
C SER A 199 55.19 -8.87 10.03
N GLU A 200 55.47 -7.99 9.06
CA GLU A 200 54.48 -7.48 8.12
C GLU A 200 53.95 -8.58 7.19
N THR A 201 54.82 -9.45 6.68
CA THR A 201 54.43 -10.61 5.86
C THR A 201 53.50 -11.56 6.61
N ILE A 202 53.79 -11.83 7.89
CA ILE A 202 52.91 -12.61 8.77
C ILE A 202 51.56 -11.89 8.92
N ASN A 203 51.55 -10.58 9.19
CA ASN A 203 50.31 -9.82 9.35
C ASN A 203 49.43 -9.85 8.10
N GLN A 204 50.01 -9.67 6.91
CA GLN A 204 49.28 -9.77 5.64
C GLN A 204 48.68 -11.17 5.43
N THR A 205 49.42 -12.21 5.79
CA THR A 205 48.95 -13.60 5.72
C THR A 205 47.76 -13.83 6.67
N LEU A 206 47.84 -13.33 7.90
CA LEU A 206 46.74 -13.40 8.87
C LEU A 206 45.50 -12.61 8.42
N GLN A 207 45.70 -11.42 7.83
CA GLN A 207 44.61 -10.61 7.28
C GLN A 207 43.91 -11.33 6.13
N ARG A 208 44.66 -11.89 5.17
CA ARG A 208 44.11 -12.70 4.08
C ARG A 208 43.36 -13.92 4.62
N ALA A 209 43.94 -14.65 5.56
CA ALA A 209 43.29 -15.81 6.19
C ALA A 209 41.99 -15.42 6.90
N ARG A 210 41.99 -14.30 7.64
CA ARG A 210 40.78 -13.76 8.28
C ARG A 210 39.71 -13.45 7.25
N THR A 211 40.03 -12.66 6.22
CA THR A 211 39.08 -12.27 5.17
C THR A 211 38.55 -13.48 4.42
N GLN A 212 39.41 -14.45 4.10
CA GLN A 212 39.00 -15.70 3.46
C GLN A 212 37.99 -16.47 4.31
N ARG A 213 38.20 -16.58 5.64
CA ARG A 213 37.24 -17.24 6.53
C ARG A 213 35.86 -16.58 6.53
N TYR A 214 35.82 -15.25 6.49
CA TYR A 214 34.55 -14.53 6.37
C TYR A 214 33.91 -14.76 5.01
N HIS A 215 34.67 -14.78 3.92
CA HIS A 215 34.15 -15.10 2.59
C HIS A 215 33.65 -16.55 2.49
N ASP A 216 34.39 -17.53 2.98
CA ASP A 216 33.98 -18.94 2.99
C ASP A 216 32.68 -19.14 3.78
N THR A 217 32.51 -18.38 4.86
CA THR A 217 31.29 -18.44 5.69
C THR A 217 30.14 -17.70 5.02
N ALA A 218 30.39 -16.52 4.45
CA ALA A 218 29.40 -15.78 3.66
C ALA A 218 28.95 -16.57 2.43
N ALA A 219 29.81 -17.38 1.81
CA ALA A 219 29.45 -18.20 0.67
C ALA A 219 28.49 -19.35 1.05
N ARG A 220 28.45 -19.75 2.32
CA ARG A 220 27.54 -20.79 2.83
C ARG A 220 26.18 -20.25 3.23
N PHE A 221 26.08 -18.95 3.50
CA PHE A 221 24.90 -18.34 4.10
C PHE A 221 24.42 -17.16 3.26
N THR A 222 23.13 -17.09 3.00
CA THR A 222 22.56 -15.94 2.28
C THR A 222 22.50 -14.70 3.17
N VAL A 223 22.24 -14.89 4.47
CA VAL A 223 22.00 -13.81 5.42
C VAL A 223 22.68 -14.14 6.75
N TYR A 224 23.32 -13.14 7.35
CA TYR A 224 23.80 -13.24 8.72
C TYR A 224 22.65 -13.00 9.70
N GLY A 225 22.35 -14.00 10.52
CA GLY A 225 21.26 -13.94 11.46
C GLY A 225 21.28 -15.07 12.48
N SER A 226 20.43 -14.94 13.48
CA SER A 226 20.18 -15.97 14.48
C SER A 226 18.74 -15.89 14.93
N MET A 227 18.26 -16.86 15.71
CA MET A 227 16.89 -16.84 16.26
C MET A 227 16.56 -15.53 17.00
N ALA A 228 17.58 -14.85 17.55
CA ALA A 228 17.41 -13.56 18.24
C ALA A 228 16.89 -12.43 17.34
N MET A 229 16.98 -12.56 16.00
CA MET A 229 16.41 -11.58 15.08
C MET A 229 14.87 -11.57 15.12
N PHE A 230 14.26 -12.70 15.48
CA PHE A 230 12.83 -12.83 15.64
C PHE A 230 12.42 -12.50 17.08
N LYS A 231 12.36 -11.22 17.44
CA LYS A 231 12.02 -10.76 18.81
C LYS A 231 10.68 -11.29 19.34
N ALA A 232 9.74 -11.57 18.43
CA ALA A 232 8.42 -12.13 18.74
C ALA A 232 8.46 -13.64 19.06
N VAL A 233 9.54 -14.34 18.70
CA VAL A 233 9.69 -15.78 18.92
C VAL A 233 10.34 -16.00 20.28
N LYS A 234 9.50 -16.08 21.31
CA LYS A 234 9.91 -16.50 22.65
C LYS A 234 9.21 -17.81 23.00
N PRO A 235 9.92 -18.78 23.61
CA PRO A 235 9.26 -19.94 24.18
C PRO A 235 8.31 -19.44 25.27
N LEU A 236 7.02 -19.75 25.14
CA LEU A 236 6.09 -19.50 26.24
C LEU A 236 6.30 -20.51 27.35
N GLY A 237 6.11 -20.07 28.59
CA GLY A 237 6.00 -20.97 29.73
C GLY A 237 4.73 -21.81 29.63
N GLU A 238 4.75 -22.99 30.25
CA GLU A 238 3.66 -23.99 30.17
C GLU A 238 2.31 -23.51 30.75
N ALA A 239 2.28 -22.42 31.52
CA ALA A 239 1.10 -21.95 32.23
C ALA A 239 0.15 -21.07 31.41
N GLU A 240 0.60 -20.49 30.30
CA GLU A 240 -0.19 -19.54 29.52
C GLU A 240 -0.62 -20.15 28.19
N VAL A 241 -1.90 -20.50 28.08
CA VAL A 241 -2.51 -20.96 26.83
C VAL A 241 -3.08 -19.73 26.11
N PRO A 242 -2.43 -19.24 25.04
CA PRO A 242 -2.89 -18.07 24.31
C PRO A 242 -4.23 -18.34 23.61
N PRO A 243 -5.03 -17.30 23.36
CA PRO A 243 -6.25 -17.42 22.60
C PRO A 243 -5.94 -17.72 21.11
N VAL A 244 -6.92 -18.25 20.38
CA VAL A 244 -6.72 -18.72 19.00
C VAL A 244 -6.33 -17.57 18.06
N GLU A 245 -6.84 -16.37 18.33
CA GLU A 245 -6.54 -15.15 17.61
C GLU A 245 -5.05 -14.81 17.70
N THR A 246 -4.44 -14.92 18.88
CA THR A 246 -3.00 -14.70 19.05
C THR A 246 -2.17 -15.75 18.31
N LEU A 247 -2.64 -17.00 18.27
CA LEU A 247 -1.99 -18.04 17.48
C LEU A 247 -2.08 -17.73 15.98
N TRP A 248 -3.22 -17.20 15.51
CA TRP A 248 -3.36 -16.75 14.13
C TRP A 248 -2.38 -15.62 13.80
N ASP A 249 -2.21 -14.66 14.71
CA ASP A 249 -1.20 -13.60 14.55
C ASP A 249 0.20 -14.18 14.43
N TRP A 250 0.55 -15.22 15.20
CA TRP A 250 1.83 -15.92 15.02
C TRP A 250 1.94 -16.54 13.65
N GLN A 251 0.91 -17.28 13.18
CA GLN A 251 0.93 -17.84 11.84
C GLN A 251 1.20 -16.77 10.77
N GLN A 252 0.58 -15.60 10.89
CA GLN A 252 0.83 -14.47 9.99
C GLN A 252 2.25 -13.92 10.13
N ILE A 253 2.77 -13.75 11.34
CA ILE A 253 4.14 -13.31 11.59
C ILE A 253 5.15 -14.25 10.92
N LEU A 254 4.95 -15.57 10.98
CA LEU A 254 5.82 -16.53 10.30
C LEU A 254 5.80 -16.34 8.78
N TRP A 255 4.61 -16.11 8.19
CA TRP A 255 4.50 -15.84 6.76
C TRP A 255 5.21 -14.53 6.37
N ILE A 256 5.06 -13.48 7.17
CA ILE A 256 5.74 -12.18 6.99
C ILE A 256 7.26 -12.36 7.09
N HIS A 257 7.75 -13.09 8.11
CA HIS A 257 9.17 -13.39 8.24
C HIS A 257 9.71 -14.16 7.03
N SER A 258 8.93 -15.09 6.48
CA SER A 258 9.29 -15.80 5.24
C SER A 258 9.39 -14.84 4.06
N ASP A 259 8.44 -13.92 3.91
CA ASP A 259 8.45 -12.93 2.81
C ASP A 259 9.64 -11.98 2.91
N ILE A 260 9.96 -11.52 4.11
CA ILE A 260 11.12 -10.65 4.35
C ILE A 260 12.41 -11.38 4.00
N LEU A 261 12.57 -12.64 4.42
CA LEU A 261 13.76 -13.42 4.10
C LEU A 261 13.88 -13.73 2.60
N GLU A 262 12.76 -13.99 1.93
CA GLU A 262 12.72 -14.17 0.48
C GLU A 262 13.10 -12.89 -0.27
N ALA A 263 12.59 -11.74 0.17
CA ALA A 263 12.97 -10.44 -0.39
C ALA A 263 14.46 -10.14 -0.18
N VAL A 264 15.02 -10.46 0.99
CA VAL A 264 16.47 -10.31 1.25
C VAL A 264 17.28 -11.25 0.36
N LEU A 265 16.85 -12.50 0.19
CA LEU A 265 17.49 -13.45 -0.73
C LEU A 265 17.47 -12.93 -2.18
N ALA A 266 16.33 -12.38 -2.63
CA ALA A 266 16.21 -11.76 -3.96
C ALA A 266 17.13 -10.55 -4.11
N ALA A 267 17.24 -9.70 -3.10
CA ALA A 267 18.17 -8.56 -3.10
C ALA A 267 19.63 -9.01 -3.16
N ASN A 268 20.01 -10.04 -2.40
CA ASN A 268 21.39 -10.55 -2.36
C ASN A 268 21.77 -11.31 -3.64
N SER A 269 20.81 -11.98 -4.30
CA SER A 269 21.06 -12.69 -5.56
C SER A 269 21.06 -11.77 -6.79
N SER A 270 20.19 -10.76 -6.84
CA SER A 270 20.16 -9.77 -7.94
C SER A 270 21.39 -8.87 -8.00
N GLY A 271 22.01 -8.57 -6.84
CA GLY A 271 23.28 -7.85 -6.78
C GLY A 271 24.48 -8.65 -7.33
N GLY A 272 24.39 -9.99 -7.35
CA GLY A 272 25.43 -10.87 -7.89
C GLY A 272 25.43 -10.98 -9.42
N ALA A 273 24.29 -10.73 -10.07
CA ALA A 273 24.16 -10.83 -11.53
C ALA A 273 24.73 -9.61 -12.29
N ALA A 274 24.92 -8.47 -11.62
CA ALA A 274 25.45 -7.25 -12.25
C ALA A 274 26.99 -7.26 -12.46
N GLY A 275 27.70 -8.31 -12.02
CA GLY A 275 29.15 -8.45 -12.19
C GLY A 275 29.59 -9.69 -12.99
N GLY A 276 28.66 -10.42 -13.59
CA GLY A 276 28.92 -11.76 -14.12
C GLY A 276 28.11 -12.14 -15.36
N THR A 277 28.06 -11.25 -16.35
CA THR A 277 27.77 -11.64 -17.74
C THR A 277 28.81 -11.00 -18.64
N ALA A 278 29.80 -11.81 -19.00
CA ALA A 278 30.47 -11.74 -20.29
C ALA A 278 29.48 -12.12 -21.40
#